data_AF-A0A3C0DLT0-F1
#
_entry.id   AF-A0A3C0DLT0-F1
#
_cell.length_a   1.000
_cell.length_b   1.000
_cell.length_c   1.000
_cell.angle_alpha   90.00
_cell.angle_beta   90.00
_cell.angle_gamma   90.00
#
_symmetry.space_group_name_H-M   'P 1'
#
loop_
_entity.id
_entity.type
_entity.pdbx_description
1 polymer ?
#
loop_
_entity_poly.entity_id
_entity_poly.type
_entity_poly.pdbx_seq_one_letter_code
_entity_poly.pdbx_strand_id
1 'polypeptide(L)'
;MWRRMGGMGSEVQQKTPRRLIYCLPMRTLVEQTYSNVQYYLQNLSLQSANPDQPGYIGLCTIMGGSNSDDWVLYPESDAIIIGTQDMLLSRALNRGYGTSRFQWPFLFGLINNDCLWVIDEIQLMGSGLATSAQLEAFRKSFGVRGSAQTIWMSATAEPAWLKTVDHSIPYSEDVLTLSDSDRSGSLSQRLSANKILQRCPVSLEGSKEKALPKNAAKLTYEVISHHVPGTLTLVIINSVKKAKAVFEALQANKEKGQIKAEIMLVHSRFRAYERKCLNEQLTQ
;
A
#
# COMPACT_ATOMS: atom_id res chain seq x y z
N MET A 1 -3.50 18.31 -1.69
CA MET A 1 -2.93 19.45 -2.45
C MET A 1 -3.98 20.50 -2.77
N TRP A 2 -5.02 20.22 -3.57
CA TRP A 2 -6.05 21.22 -3.95
C TRP A 2 -6.59 22.05 -2.78
N ARG A 3 -7.04 21.38 -1.70
CA ARG A 3 -7.52 22.05 -0.46
C ARG A 3 -6.47 22.92 0.21
N ARG A 4 -5.18 22.54 0.14
CA ARG A 4 -4.07 23.22 0.80
C ARG A 4 -3.51 24.38 -0.02
N MET A 5 -3.60 24.32 -1.35
CA MET A 5 -3.12 25.37 -2.26
C MET A 5 -4.17 26.48 -2.50
N GLY A 6 -5.26 26.50 -1.72
CA GLY A 6 -6.29 27.56 -1.79
C GLY A 6 -7.39 27.32 -2.83
N GLY A 7 -7.43 26.16 -3.49
CA GLY A 7 -8.45 25.85 -4.50
C GLY A 7 -9.88 25.73 -3.97
N MET A 8 -10.08 25.76 -2.65
CA MET A 8 -11.39 25.76 -1.99
C MET A 8 -11.59 26.94 -1.03
N GLY A 9 -10.80 28.01 -1.19
CA GLY A 9 -10.85 29.19 -0.32
C GLY A 9 -9.98 29.09 0.94
N SER A 10 -9.80 30.24 1.60
CA SER A 10 -8.88 30.41 2.73
C SER A 10 -9.29 29.63 3.98
N GLU A 11 -10.59 29.50 4.25
CA GLU A 11 -11.10 28.77 5.42
C GLU A 11 -10.75 27.28 5.34
N VAL A 12 -10.99 26.65 4.19
CA VAL A 12 -10.67 25.23 3.95
C VAL A 12 -9.16 25.03 4.01
N GLN A 13 -8.38 25.96 3.48
CA GLN A 13 -6.92 25.92 3.52
C GLN A 13 -6.38 25.95 4.96
N GLN A 14 -6.93 26.81 5.82
CA GLN A 14 -6.54 26.90 7.24
C GLN A 14 -6.92 25.65 8.05
N LYS A 15 -8.05 25.01 7.72
CA LYS A 15 -8.48 23.75 8.36
C LYS A 15 -7.76 22.51 7.82
N THR A 16 -7.10 22.63 6.67
CA THR A 16 -6.39 21.51 6.04
C THR A 16 -5.03 21.32 6.72
N PRO A 17 -4.75 20.13 7.29
CA PRO A 17 -3.49 19.88 7.98
C PRO A 17 -2.26 20.07 7.08
N ARG A 18 -1.13 20.50 7.68
CA ARG A 18 0.16 20.67 6.97
C ARG A 18 0.75 19.35 6.47
N ARG A 19 0.54 18.26 7.21
CA ARG A 19 1.13 16.96 6.92
C ARG A 19 0.09 15.99 6.39
N LEU A 20 0.36 15.40 5.24
CA LEU A 20 -0.38 14.25 4.74
C LEU A 20 0.47 13.00 4.91
N ILE A 21 0.03 12.08 5.77
CA ILE A 21 0.77 10.87 6.13
C ILE A 21 0.10 9.67 5.50
N TYR A 22 0.75 9.05 4.51
CA TYR A 22 0.33 7.78 3.91
C TYR A 22 1.01 6.61 4.60
N CYS A 23 0.21 5.83 5.32
CA CYS A 23 0.61 4.62 6.01
C CYS A 23 0.21 3.39 5.19
N LEU A 24 1.21 2.64 4.73
CA LEU A 24 1.04 1.54 3.79
C LEU A 24 1.56 0.22 4.38
N PRO A 25 0.93 -0.93 4.07
CA PRO A 25 1.29 -2.20 4.70
C PRO A 25 2.57 -2.78 4.12
N MET A 26 2.96 -2.39 2.90
CA MET A 26 4.04 -3.00 2.14
C MET A 26 4.96 -1.96 1.50
N ARG A 27 6.27 -2.27 1.49
CA ARG A 27 7.31 -1.43 0.88
C ARG A 27 7.03 -1.08 -0.58
N THR A 28 6.54 -2.04 -1.37
CA THR A 28 6.26 -1.83 -2.79
C THR A 28 5.18 -0.77 -3.03
N LEU A 29 4.16 -0.73 -2.16
CA LEU A 29 3.12 0.30 -2.22
C LEU A 29 3.69 1.67 -1.84
N VAL A 30 4.62 1.73 -0.87
CA VAL A 30 5.30 2.98 -0.50
C VAL A 30 6.10 3.53 -1.68
N GLU A 31 6.91 2.69 -2.33
CA GLU A 31 7.71 3.07 -3.49
C GLU A 31 6.82 3.58 -4.63
N GLN A 32 5.75 2.84 -4.96
CA GLN A 32 4.80 3.23 -6.02
C GLN A 32 4.08 4.55 -5.69
N THR A 33 3.59 4.70 -4.46
CA THR A 33 2.89 5.92 -4.03
C THR A 33 3.84 7.12 -4.05
N TYR A 34 5.09 6.93 -3.60
CA TYR A 34 6.12 7.97 -3.67
C TYR A 34 6.40 8.40 -5.11
N SER A 35 6.65 7.45 -6.02
CA SER A 35 6.91 7.77 -7.43
C SER A 35 5.74 8.53 -8.06
N ASN A 36 4.50 8.13 -7.79
CA ASN A 36 3.31 8.83 -8.29
C ASN A 36 3.21 10.26 -7.73
N VAL A 37 3.36 10.42 -6.41
CA VAL A 37 3.29 11.75 -5.77
C VAL A 37 4.42 12.65 -6.23
N GLN A 38 5.64 12.12 -6.37
CA GLN A 38 6.78 12.86 -6.91
C GLN A 38 6.49 13.37 -8.32
N TYR A 39 5.98 12.49 -9.20
CA TYR A 39 5.57 12.87 -10.55
C TYR A 39 4.50 13.98 -10.54
N TYR A 40 3.50 13.90 -9.66
CA TYR A 40 2.49 14.95 -9.53
C TYR A 40 3.06 16.27 -9.04
N LEU A 41 3.92 16.25 -8.01
CA LEU A 41 4.54 17.46 -7.48
C LEU A 41 5.45 18.14 -8.50
N GLN A 42 6.19 17.36 -9.30
CA GLN A 42 7.03 17.89 -10.38
C GLN A 42 6.19 18.55 -11.47
N ASN A 43 5.13 17.89 -11.93
CA ASN A 43 4.24 18.46 -12.94
C ASN A 43 3.51 19.73 -12.46
N LEU A 44 3.27 19.84 -11.16
CA LEU A 44 2.66 21.03 -10.55
C LEU A 44 3.69 22.09 -10.14
N SER A 45 4.99 21.86 -10.34
CA SER A 45 6.09 22.75 -9.89
C SER A 45 6.09 23.04 -8.38
N LEU A 46 5.68 22.06 -7.56
CA LEU A 46 5.58 22.17 -6.09
C LEU A 46 6.79 21.58 -5.34
N GLN A 47 7.77 21.05 -6.07
CA GLN A 47 9.09 20.65 -5.57
C GLN A 47 10.14 21.64 -6.07
N SER A 48 10.14 22.86 -5.52
CA SER A 48 11.25 23.79 -5.75
C SER A 48 12.53 23.27 -5.08
N ALA A 49 13.69 23.71 -5.58
CA ALA A 49 14.99 23.37 -4.99
C ALA A 49 15.24 24.03 -3.62
N ASN A 50 14.40 24.99 -3.21
CA ASN A 50 14.54 25.70 -1.95
C ASN A 50 13.28 25.49 -1.09
N PRO A 51 13.39 24.80 0.06
CA PRO A 51 12.31 24.62 1.03
C PRO A 51 11.67 25.94 1.52
N ASP A 52 12.39 27.06 1.45
CA ASP A 52 11.91 28.37 1.89
C ASP A 52 10.99 29.06 0.86
N GLN A 53 10.80 28.47 -0.33
CA GLN A 53 9.92 29.06 -1.33
C GLN A 53 8.43 28.84 -0.99
N PRO A 54 7.58 29.88 -1.14
CA PRO A 54 6.14 29.73 -0.97
C PRO A 54 5.56 28.63 -1.88
N GLY A 55 4.81 27.70 -1.28
CA GLY A 55 4.19 26.60 -2.01
C GLY A 55 5.07 25.33 -2.14
N TYR A 56 6.27 25.33 -1.57
CA TYR A 56 7.07 24.11 -1.43
C TYR A 56 6.32 23.05 -0.62
N ILE A 57 6.30 21.81 -1.13
CA ILE A 57 5.78 20.65 -0.42
C ILE A 57 6.89 19.62 -0.29
N GLY A 58 7.32 19.37 0.95
CA GLY A 58 8.27 18.32 1.27
C GLY A 58 7.68 16.94 0.93
N LEU A 59 8.45 16.08 0.28
CA LEU A 59 8.06 14.69 0.03
C LEU A 59 9.11 13.77 0.64
N CYS A 60 8.72 13.01 1.67
CA CYS A 60 9.64 12.11 2.35
C CYS A 60 9.09 10.68 2.45
N THR A 61 10.03 9.76 2.61
CA THR A 61 9.75 8.34 2.67
C THR A 61 10.29 7.74 3.96
N ILE A 62 9.41 7.14 4.75
CA ILE A 62 9.77 6.53 6.03
C ILE A 62 9.57 5.01 5.95
N MET A 63 10.61 4.30 5.53
CA MET A 63 10.63 2.85 5.48
C MET A 63 12.01 2.31 5.92
N GLY A 64 12.08 1.02 6.25
CA GLY A 64 13.37 0.39 6.58
C GLY A 64 14.38 0.57 5.43
N GLY A 65 15.56 1.13 5.75
CA GLY A 65 16.63 1.38 4.78
C GLY A 65 16.48 2.63 3.91
N SER A 66 15.52 3.53 4.18
CA SER A 66 15.49 4.87 3.62
C SER A 66 16.11 5.89 4.59
N ASN A 67 16.83 6.89 4.05
CA ASN A 67 17.68 7.79 4.85
C ASN A 67 17.18 9.25 4.93
N SER A 68 15.99 9.60 4.44
CA SER A 68 15.56 11.01 4.43
C SER A 68 14.53 11.32 5.53
N ASP A 69 15.03 11.57 6.74
CA ASP A 69 14.26 12.24 7.80
C ASP A 69 14.34 13.79 7.68
N ASP A 70 14.78 14.33 6.54
CA ASP A 70 14.96 15.78 6.31
C ASP A 70 13.69 16.62 6.55
N TRP A 71 12.51 15.99 6.48
CA TRP A 71 11.22 16.60 6.81
C TRP A 71 11.13 17.08 8.27
N VAL A 72 11.96 16.54 9.16
CA VAL A 72 12.12 16.95 10.56
C VAL A 72 12.74 18.34 10.67
N LEU A 73 13.57 18.73 9.71
CA LEU A 73 14.31 20.01 9.75
C LEU A 73 13.42 21.22 9.46
N TYR A 74 12.27 21.01 8.82
CA TYR A 74 11.34 22.06 8.39
C TYR A 74 9.91 21.77 8.90
N PRO A 75 9.67 21.73 10.22
CA PRO A 75 8.36 21.39 10.78
C PRO A 75 7.26 22.44 10.47
N GLU A 76 7.64 23.62 10.02
CA GLU A 76 6.72 24.65 9.54
C GLU A 76 6.22 24.39 8.11
N SER A 77 6.94 23.61 7.32
CA SER A 77 6.61 23.39 5.92
C SER A 77 5.51 22.34 5.72
N ASP A 78 4.77 22.47 4.62
CA ASP A 78 3.81 21.45 4.21
C ASP A 78 4.58 20.19 3.75
N ALA A 79 4.07 19.01 4.10
CA ALA A 79 4.77 17.76 3.81
C ALA A 79 3.82 16.61 3.47
N ILE A 80 4.24 15.77 2.53
CA ILE A 80 3.67 14.46 2.26
C ILE A 80 4.68 13.41 2.74
N ILE A 81 4.26 12.61 3.71
CA ILE A 81 5.07 11.59 4.37
C ILE A 81 4.50 10.24 3.97
N ILE A 82 5.29 9.38 3.33
CA ILE A 82 4.83 8.08 2.85
C ILE A 82 5.68 7.00 3.50
N GLY A 83 5.07 6.05 4.20
CA GLY A 83 5.85 5.10 4.98
C GLY A 83 5.16 3.77 5.23
N THR A 84 5.95 2.82 5.71
CA THR A 84 5.40 1.53 6.14
C THR A 84 4.77 1.66 7.52
N GLN A 85 3.74 0.85 7.77
CA GLN A 85 3.03 0.83 9.05
C GLN A 85 3.95 0.74 10.27
N ASP A 86 4.96 -0.14 10.24
CA ASP A 86 5.86 -0.34 11.38
C ASP A 86 6.69 0.92 11.67
N MET A 87 7.12 1.63 10.63
CA MET A 87 7.97 2.81 10.80
C MET A 87 7.17 4.03 11.26
N LEU A 88 5.96 4.20 10.72
CA LEU A 88 5.09 5.33 11.04
C LEU A 88 4.41 5.15 12.40
N LEU A 89 3.80 4.00 12.66
CA LEU A 89 3.09 3.76 13.91
C LEU A 89 4.04 3.70 15.11
N SER A 90 5.26 3.15 14.94
CA SER A 90 6.25 3.17 16.02
C SER A 90 6.64 4.59 16.43
N ARG A 91 6.78 5.52 15.47
CA ARG A 91 6.98 6.94 15.76
C ARG A 91 5.75 7.51 16.45
N ALA A 92 4.55 7.16 15.99
CA ALA A 92 3.28 7.66 16.54
C ALA A 92 3.02 7.17 17.96
N LEU A 93 3.69 6.10 18.38
CA LEU A 93 3.71 5.56 19.74
C LEU A 93 4.87 6.07 20.60
N ASN A 94 5.59 7.10 20.15
CA ASN A 94 6.77 7.65 20.85
C ASN A 94 7.88 6.59 21.07
N ARG A 95 8.01 5.66 20.13
CA ARG A 95 8.97 4.55 20.13
C ARG A 95 9.53 4.31 18.72
N GLY A 96 9.92 5.40 18.04
CA GLY A 96 10.30 5.38 16.64
C GLY A 96 11.34 4.30 16.30
N TYR A 97 10.93 3.30 15.53
CA TYR A 97 11.82 2.20 15.13
C TYR A 97 12.93 2.74 14.23
N GLY A 98 14.17 2.34 14.52
CA GLY A 98 15.35 2.78 13.78
C GLY A 98 15.76 4.24 14.04
N THR A 99 15.22 4.88 15.09
CA THR A 99 15.55 6.27 15.44
C THR A 99 16.10 6.38 16.86
N SER A 100 16.89 7.43 17.11
CA SER A 100 17.43 7.71 18.45
C SER A 100 16.30 8.01 19.43
N ARG A 101 16.43 7.53 20.67
CA ARG A 101 15.46 7.81 21.76
C ARG A 101 15.23 9.29 21.99
N PHE A 102 16.23 10.12 21.70
CA PHE A 102 16.15 11.58 21.85
C PHE A 102 15.26 12.23 20.78
N GLN A 103 15.06 11.57 19.64
CA GLN A 103 14.18 12.05 18.57
C GLN A 103 12.73 11.59 18.75
N TRP A 104 12.45 10.59 19.59
CA TRP A 104 11.10 10.04 19.74
C TRP A 104 10.06 11.11 20.08
N PRO A 105 10.27 12.01 21.07
CA PRO A 105 9.25 13.01 21.41
C PRO A 105 8.98 13.97 20.26
N PHE A 106 10.02 14.32 19.50
CA PHE A 106 9.91 15.21 18.35
C PHE A 106 9.10 14.56 17.23
N LEU A 107 9.45 13.33 16.84
CA LEU A 107 8.75 12.58 15.80
C LEU A 107 7.30 12.31 16.21
N PHE A 108 7.07 11.90 17.45
CA PHE A 108 5.74 11.72 18.03
C PHE A 108 4.89 12.99 17.93
N GLY A 109 5.48 14.15 18.26
CA GLY A 109 4.82 15.44 18.15
C GLY A 109 4.43 15.76 16.70
N LEU A 110 5.36 15.66 15.76
CA LEU A 110 5.10 16.06 14.38
C LEU A 110 4.05 15.21 13.67
N ILE A 111 3.97 13.91 13.96
CA ILE A 111 3.05 13.00 13.27
C ILE A 111 1.70 12.82 13.97
N ASN A 112 1.53 13.36 15.18
CA ASN A 112 0.24 13.37 15.86
C ASN A 112 -0.45 14.75 15.83
N ASN A 113 0.27 15.81 15.45
CA ASN A 113 -0.24 17.18 15.42
C ASN A 113 -0.25 17.74 14.00
N ASP A 114 -1.30 18.50 13.68
CA ASP A 114 -1.49 19.15 12.36
C ASP A 114 -1.25 18.20 11.17
N CYS A 115 -1.90 17.02 11.22
CA CYS A 115 -1.68 15.94 10.26
C CYS A 115 -2.98 15.22 9.83
N LEU A 116 -3.05 14.86 8.55
CA LEU A 116 -4.05 13.94 8.00
C LEU A 116 -3.39 12.59 7.74
N TRP A 117 -3.82 11.55 8.44
CA TRP A 117 -3.38 10.18 8.18
C TRP A 117 -4.30 9.51 7.16
N VAL A 118 -3.71 8.84 6.19
CA VAL A 118 -4.37 7.92 5.29
C VAL A 118 -3.74 6.56 5.51
N ILE A 119 -4.55 5.61 5.98
CA ILE A 119 -4.13 4.24 6.24
C ILE A 119 -4.80 3.38 5.18
N ASP A 120 -4.00 2.95 4.22
CA ASP A 120 -4.50 2.22 3.06
C ASP A 120 -4.32 0.71 3.22
N GLU A 121 -5.19 -0.05 2.55
CA GLU A 121 -5.26 -1.50 2.61
C GLU A 121 -5.34 -2.03 4.06
N ILE A 122 -6.26 -1.51 4.86
CA ILE A 122 -6.36 -1.81 6.30
C ILE A 122 -6.51 -3.30 6.63
N GLN A 123 -7.04 -4.10 5.70
CA GLN A 123 -7.15 -5.55 5.84
C GLN A 123 -5.78 -6.25 5.89
N LEU A 124 -4.70 -5.56 5.52
CA LEU A 124 -3.31 -6.05 5.57
C LEU A 124 -2.51 -5.48 6.76
N MET A 125 -3.14 -4.67 7.63
CA MET A 125 -2.45 -3.96 8.72
C MET A 125 -2.33 -4.78 10.02
N GLY A 126 -3.09 -5.87 10.19
CA GLY A 126 -3.06 -6.65 11.43
C GLY A 126 -3.26 -5.79 12.69
N SER A 127 -2.31 -5.84 13.63
CA SER A 127 -2.35 -5.01 14.86
C SER A 127 -2.19 -3.50 14.60
N GLY A 128 -1.65 -3.11 13.44
CA GLY A 128 -1.53 -1.70 13.06
C GLY A 128 -2.88 -1.00 12.92
N LEU A 129 -3.93 -1.75 12.54
CA LEU A 129 -5.29 -1.21 12.43
C LEU A 129 -5.83 -0.76 13.78
N ALA A 130 -5.87 -1.67 14.76
CA ALA A 130 -6.33 -1.35 16.11
C ALA A 130 -5.48 -0.24 16.76
N THR A 131 -4.15 -0.30 16.56
CA THR A 131 -3.22 0.75 17.02
C THR A 131 -3.60 2.12 16.46
N SER A 132 -3.88 2.21 15.15
CA SER A 132 -4.26 3.48 14.53
C SER A 132 -5.62 4.00 15.01
N ALA A 133 -6.58 3.12 15.27
CA ALA A 133 -7.88 3.49 15.83
C ALA A 133 -7.74 4.07 17.25
N GLN A 134 -6.91 3.45 18.10
CA GLN A 134 -6.63 3.99 19.44
C GLN A 134 -5.87 5.32 19.36
N LEU A 135 -4.91 5.48 18.46
CA LEU A 135 -4.22 6.75 18.25
C LEU A 135 -5.19 7.87 17.82
N GLU A 136 -6.16 7.58 16.95
CA GLU A 136 -7.23 8.52 16.62
C GLU A 136 -8.02 8.92 17.86
N ALA A 137 -8.44 7.95 18.67
CA ALA A 137 -9.17 8.22 19.91
C ALA A 137 -8.36 9.10 20.87
N PHE A 138 -7.06 8.81 21.04
CA PHE A 138 -6.18 9.60 21.90
C PHE A 138 -5.97 11.02 21.39
N ARG A 139 -5.85 11.23 20.08
CA ARG A 139 -5.78 12.59 19.52
C ARG A 139 -7.06 13.39 19.78
N LYS A 140 -8.22 12.73 19.74
CA LYS A 140 -9.51 13.34 20.10
C LYS A 140 -9.62 13.64 21.60
N SER A 141 -9.19 12.71 22.46
CA SER A 141 -9.37 12.84 23.91
C SER A 141 -8.34 13.77 24.58
N PHE A 142 -7.08 13.71 24.16
CA PHE A 142 -6.00 14.54 24.71
C PHE A 142 -5.93 15.93 24.04
N GLY A 143 -6.52 16.05 22.85
CA GLY A 143 -6.38 17.22 22.00
C GLY A 143 -5.04 17.25 21.28
N VAL A 144 -5.00 18.05 20.21
CA VAL A 144 -3.81 18.23 19.35
C VAL A 144 -3.62 19.70 19.02
N ARG A 145 -2.40 20.06 18.65
CA ARG A 145 -2.12 21.33 17.99
C ARG A 145 -2.49 21.23 16.51
N GLY A 146 -3.30 22.16 16.01
CA GLY A 146 -3.79 22.13 14.63
C GLY A 146 -4.94 21.13 14.45
N SER A 147 -5.08 20.58 13.25
CA SER A 147 -6.11 19.57 12.94
C SER A 147 -5.46 18.20 12.78
N ALA A 148 -6.01 17.16 13.40
CA ALA A 148 -5.54 15.79 13.22
C ALA A 148 -6.70 14.83 12.95
N GLN A 149 -6.59 14.04 11.88
CA GLN A 149 -7.63 13.10 11.46
C GLN A 149 -6.99 11.83 10.87
N THR A 150 -7.70 10.71 10.94
CA THR A 150 -7.35 9.45 10.25
C THR A 150 -8.44 9.06 9.27
N ILE A 151 -8.04 8.69 8.06
CA ILE A 151 -8.87 8.05 7.05
C ILE A 151 -8.37 6.63 6.87
N TRP A 152 -9.26 5.66 7.04
CA TRP A 152 -8.99 4.25 6.78
C TRP A 152 -9.58 3.87 5.42
N MET A 153 -8.75 3.32 4.53
CA MET A 153 -9.12 2.95 3.17
C MET A 153 -9.04 1.44 2.98
N SER A 154 -10.03 0.87 2.29
CA SER A 154 -10.09 -0.56 1.98
C SER A 154 -11.06 -0.83 0.84
N ALA A 155 -10.78 -1.90 0.07
CA ALA A 155 -11.74 -2.47 -0.86
C ALA A 155 -12.83 -3.31 -0.16
N THR A 156 -12.56 -3.82 1.05
CA THR A 156 -13.42 -4.77 1.78
C THR A 156 -13.44 -4.46 3.28
N ALA A 157 -13.63 -3.20 3.66
CA ALA A 157 -13.67 -2.81 5.08
C ALA A 157 -14.97 -3.24 5.75
N GLU A 158 -14.85 -3.73 6.97
CA GLU A 158 -15.96 -3.86 7.91
C GLU A 158 -15.75 -2.84 9.04
N PRO A 159 -16.65 -1.86 9.24
CA PRO A 159 -16.50 -0.82 10.27
C PRO A 159 -16.21 -1.38 11.67
N ALA A 160 -16.74 -2.57 12.01
CA ALA A 160 -16.48 -3.20 13.30
C ALA A 160 -15.00 -3.52 13.56
N TRP A 161 -14.16 -3.62 12.53
CA TRP A 161 -12.70 -3.82 12.68
C TRP A 161 -11.99 -2.64 13.36
N LEU A 162 -12.57 -1.44 13.34
CA LEU A 162 -12.04 -0.25 13.99
C LEU A 162 -12.42 -0.14 15.48
N LYS A 163 -13.25 -1.07 15.99
CA LYS A 163 -13.61 -1.08 17.40
C LYS A 163 -12.41 -1.45 18.25
N THR A 164 -12.09 -0.59 19.21
CA THR A 164 -11.11 -0.86 20.27
C THR A 164 -11.70 -0.45 21.62
N VAL A 165 -10.89 -0.50 22.69
CA VAL A 165 -11.32 0.00 24.00
C VAL A 165 -11.52 1.52 24.00
N ASP A 166 -10.74 2.25 23.19
CA ASP A 166 -10.77 3.72 23.12
C ASP A 166 -11.53 4.25 21.89
N HIS A 167 -11.72 3.43 20.87
CA HIS A 167 -12.33 3.81 19.59
C HIS A 167 -13.61 3.03 19.33
N SER A 168 -14.74 3.72 19.21
CA SER A 168 -16.03 3.10 18.89
C SER A 168 -16.10 2.66 17.43
N ILE A 169 -17.10 1.84 17.09
CA ILE A 169 -17.42 1.58 15.69
C ILE A 169 -17.83 2.91 15.04
N PRO A 170 -17.30 3.27 13.84
CA PRO A 170 -17.72 4.47 13.13
C PRO A 170 -19.23 4.47 12.84
N TYR A 171 -19.85 5.65 12.85
CA TYR A 171 -21.24 5.78 12.41
C TYR A 171 -21.32 5.68 10.88
N SER A 172 -22.50 5.34 10.37
CA SER A 172 -22.72 5.19 8.92
C SER A 172 -22.36 6.43 8.11
N GLU A 173 -22.64 7.61 8.65
CA GLU A 173 -22.38 8.91 8.05
C GLU A 173 -20.87 9.26 7.97
N ASP A 174 -20.04 8.63 8.80
CA ASP A 174 -18.58 8.78 8.77
C ASP A 174 -17.93 7.84 7.73
N VAL A 175 -18.69 6.88 7.18
CA VAL A 175 -18.20 5.90 6.22
C VAL A 175 -18.48 6.36 4.79
N LEU A 176 -17.42 6.78 4.10
CA LEU A 176 -17.49 7.09 2.68
C LEU A 176 -17.51 5.80 1.85
N THR A 177 -18.58 5.62 1.07
CA THR A 177 -18.72 4.52 0.12
C THR A 177 -19.08 5.08 -1.26
N LEU A 178 -18.98 4.24 -2.30
CA LEU A 178 -19.45 4.62 -3.64
C LEU A 178 -20.92 5.03 -3.57
N SER A 179 -21.25 6.14 -4.23
CA SER A 179 -22.63 6.59 -4.44
C SER A 179 -23.29 5.83 -5.61
N ASP A 180 -24.61 5.99 -5.78
CA ASP A 180 -25.31 5.43 -6.94
C ASP A 180 -24.85 6.06 -8.26
N SER A 181 -24.46 7.34 -8.24
CA SER A 181 -23.86 7.99 -9.40
C SER A 181 -22.50 7.37 -9.76
N ASP A 182 -21.67 7.01 -8.78
CA ASP A 182 -20.38 6.36 -9.04
C ASP A 182 -20.57 4.98 -9.66
N ARG A 183 -21.65 4.28 -9.27
CA ARG A 183 -22.02 2.97 -9.82
C ARG A 183 -22.59 3.04 -11.23
N SER A 184 -22.75 4.23 -11.81
CA SER A 184 -23.16 4.40 -13.21
C SER A 184 -21.95 4.47 -14.16
N GLY A 185 -22.16 4.21 -15.46
CA GLY A 185 -21.13 4.37 -16.49
C GLY A 185 -20.06 3.26 -16.54
N SER A 186 -18.82 3.62 -16.82
CA SER A 186 -17.73 2.65 -17.06
C SER A 186 -17.34 1.85 -15.82
N LEU A 187 -17.53 2.40 -14.61
CA LEU A 187 -17.31 1.67 -13.36
C LEU A 187 -18.34 0.56 -13.18
N SER A 188 -19.61 0.79 -13.58
CA SER A 188 -20.67 -0.23 -13.54
C SER A 188 -20.23 -1.51 -14.25
N GLN A 189 -19.68 -1.39 -15.45
CA GLN A 189 -19.24 -2.53 -16.26
C GLN A 189 -18.18 -3.37 -15.56
N ARG A 190 -17.26 -2.71 -14.82
CA ARG A 190 -16.20 -3.39 -14.06
C ARG A 190 -16.74 -4.02 -12.78
N LEU A 191 -17.64 -3.34 -12.09
CA LEU A 191 -18.28 -3.83 -10.87
C LEU A 191 -19.19 -5.04 -11.14
N SER A 192 -19.93 -5.02 -12.25
CA SER A 192 -20.81 -6.11 -12.67
C SER A 192 -20.14 -7.16 -13.53
N ALA A 193 -18.83 -7.04 -13.78
CA ALA A 193 -18.09 -8.02 -14.58
C ALA A 193 -18.12 -9.39 -13.87
N ASN A 194 -18.64 -10.40 -14.56
CA ASN A 194 -18.74 -11.75 -14.02
C ASN A 194 -17.34 -12.32 -13.77
N LYS A 195 -17.03 -12.59 -12.49
CA LYS A 195 -15.83 -13.34 -12.10
C LYS A 195 -16.19 -14.82 -12.03
N ILE A 196 -15.86 -15.56 -13.08
CA ILE A 196 -16.09 -17.00 -13.13
C ILE A 196 -15.09 -17.67 -12.20
N LEU A 197 -15.58 -18.23 -11.10
CA LEU A 197 -14.78 -19.02 -10.17
C LEU A 197 -15.01 -20.50 -10.45
N GLN A 198 -13.94 -21.21 -10.79
CA GLN A 198 -13.94 -22.65 -10.98
C GLN A 198 -12.94 -23.29 -10.03
N ARG A 199 -13.36 -24.38 -9.39
CA ARG A 199 -12.46 -25.17 -8.55
C ARG A 199 -11.50 -25.93 -9.48
N CYS A 200 -10.20 -25.73 -9.28
CA CYS A 200 -9.19 -26.52 -9.96
C CYS A 200 -9.36 -28.02 -9.58
N PRO A 201 -9.46 -28.93 -10.57
CA PRO A 201 -9.70 -30.35 -10.31
C PRO A 201 -8.48 -31.06 -9.70
N VAL A 202 -7.31 -30.42 -9.73
CA VAL A 202 -6.07 -30.98 -9.20
C VAL A 202 -6.09 -31.04 -7.67
N SER A 203 -6.13 -32.27 -7.15
CA SER A 203 -5.77 -32.54 -5.77
C SER A 203 -4.27 -32.79 -5.64
N LEU A 204 -3.61 -32.00 -4.80
CA LEU A 204 -2.18 -32.13 -4.52
C LEU A 204 -1.96 -33.29 -3.55
N GLU A 205 -1.16 -34.28 -3.94
CA GLU A 205 -0.89 -35.46 -3.14
C GLU A 205 0.25 -35.18 -2.15
N GLY A 206 -0.01 -35.27 -0.85
CA GLY A 206 1.00 -35.20 0.21
C GLY A 206 1.77 -33.86 0.32
N SER A 207 2.27 -33.57 1.52
CA SER A 207 3.16 -32.41 1.77
C SER A 207 4.65 -32.74 1.62
N LYS A 208 4.99 -34.00 1.36
CA LYS A 208 6.37 -34.49 1.31
C LYS A 208 7.06 -34.08 0.01
N GLU A 209 8.38 -33.87 0.10
CA GLU A 209 9.24 -33.41 -1.00
C GLU A 209 9.19 -34.30 -2.24
N LYS A 210 9.06 -35.63 -2.07
CA LYS A 210 8.95 -36.59 -3.18
C LYS A 210 7.73 -36.37 -4.07
N ALA A 211 6.65 -35.77 -3.55
CA ALA A 211 5.44 -35.53 -4.33
C ALA A 211 5.47 -34.21 -5.12
N LEU A 212 6.46 -33.34 -4.84
CA LEU A 212 6.52 -32.00 -5.44
C LEU A 212 6.61 -32.01 -6.98
N PRO A 213 7.47 -32.82 -7.63
CA PRO A 213 7.54 -32.83 -9.09
C PRO A 213 6.23 -33.29 -9.74
N LYS A 214 5.58 -34.32 -9.17
CA LYS A 214 4.29 -34.82 -9.64
C LYS A 214 3.19 -33.76 -9.51
N ASN A 215 3.15 -33.10 -8.35
CA ASN A 215 2.19 -32.02 -8.08
C ASN A 215 2.43 -30.81 -9.00
N ALA A 216 3.68 -30.45 -9.27
CA ALA A 216 4.04 -29.40 -10.20
C ALA A 216 3.57 -29.72 -11.62
N ALA A 217 3.83 -30.94 -12.11
CA ALA A 217 3.39 -31.38 -13.44
C ALA A 217 1.87 -31.31 -13.61
N LYS A 218 1.09 -31.72 -12.60
CA LYS A 218 -0.38 -31.61 -12.61
C LYS A 218 -0.83 -30.14 -12.71
N LEU A 219 -0.24 -29.25 -11.92
CA LEU A 219 -0.56 -27.82 -11.98
C LEU A 219 -0.15 -27.19 -13.32
N THR A 220 1.01 -27.55 -13.84
CA THR A 220 1.48 -27.09 -15.17
C THR A 220 0.51 -27.48 -16.27
N TYR A 221 -0.03 -28.70 -16.24
CA TYR A 221 -1.05 -29.12 -17.21
C TYR A 221 -2.32 -28.24 -17.15
N GLU A 222 -2.83 -27.96 -15.95
CA GLU A 222 -3.99 -27.07 -15.78
C GLU A 222 -3.71 -25.66 -16.29
N VAL A 223 -2.53 -25.12 -15.99
CA VAL A 223 -2.12 -23.79 -16.46
C VAL A 223 -2.06 -23.73 -17.99
N ILE A 224 -1.44 -24.72 -18.63
CA ILE A 224 -1.32 -24.76 -20.10
C ILE A 224 -2.70 -24.93 -20.75
N SER A 225 -3.54 -25.82 -20.22
CA SER A 225 -4.86 -26.10 -20.79
C SER A 225 -5.85 -24.93 -20.69
N HIS A 226 -5.70 -24.07 -19.67
CA HIS A 226 -6.56 -22.89 -19.50
C HIS A 226 -5.96 -21.60 -20.05
N HIS A 227 -4.67 -21.59 -20.42
CA HIS A 227 -4.05 -20.41 -21.00
C HIS A 227 -4.64 -20.10 -22.38
N VAL A 228 -5.07 -18.86 -22.58
CA VAL A 228 -5.54 -18.36 -23.87
C VAL A 228 -4.43 -17.55 -24.54
N PRO A 229 -3.99 -17.89 -25.77
CA PRO A 229 -2.96 -17.13 -26.47
C PRO A 229 -3.30 -15.64 -26.58
N GLY A 230 -2.31 -14.79 -26.33
CA GLY A 230 -2.48 -13.33 -26.34
C GLY A 230 -3.10 -12.75 -25.06
N THR A 231 -3.33 -13.57 -24.01
CA THR A 231 -3.83 -13.12 -22.71
C THR A 231 -2.80 -13.32 -21.60
N LEU A 232 -2.98 -12.62 -20.47
CA LEU A 232 -2.20 -12.83 -19.26
C LEU A 232 -2.83 -13.92 -18.40
N THR A 233 -2.05 -14.92 -17.99
CA THR A 233 -2.44 -15.91 -16.97
C THR A 233 -1.63 -15.70 -15.69
N LEU A 234 -2.30 -15.35 -14.60
CA LEU A 234 -1.68 -15.21 -13.28
C LEU A 234 -1.83 -16.50 -12.47
N VAL A 235 -0.71 -17.09 -12.04
CA VAL A 235 -0.70 -18.32 -11.23
C VAL A 235 -0.16 -18.01 -9.83
N ILE A 236 -1.07 -17.96 -8.84
CA ILE A 236 -0.71 -17.64 -7.45
C ILE A 236 -0.50 -18.94 -6.66
N ILE A 237 0.71 -19.13 -6.15
CA ILE A 237 1.08 -20.31 -5.35
C ILE A 237 1.58 -19.85 -3.98
N ASN A 238 1.01 -20.43 -2.92
CA ASN A 238 1.27 -20.04 -1.53
C ASN A 238 2.67 -20.45 -0.99
N SER A 239 3.56 -21.00 -1.81
CA SER A 239 4.89 -21.45 -1.42
C SER A 239 5.90 -21.20 -2.51
N VAL A 240 7.01 -20.56 -2.15
CA VAL A 240 8.14 -20.30 -3.06
C VAL A 240 8.69 -21.60 -3.66
N LYS A 241 8.82 -22.66 -2.84
CA LYS A 241 9.33 -23.96 -3.31
C LYS A 241 8.42 -24.57 -4.38
N LYS A 242 7.10 -24.50 -4.18
CA LYS A 242 6.11 -24.99 -5.15
C LYS A 242 6.08 -24.13 -6.42
N ALA A 243 6.15 -22.81 -6.26
CA ALA A 243 6.19 -21.88 -7.39
C ALA A 243 7.40 -22.13 -8.30
N LYS A 244 8.59 -22.36 -7.72
CA LYS A 244 9.80 -22.73 -8.46
C LYS A 244 9.62 -24.03 -9.24
N ALA A 245 9.08 -25.08 -8.61
CA ALA A 245 8.86 -26.36 -9.29
C ALA A 245 7.86 -26.27 -10.45
N VAL A 246 6.78 -25.49 -10.30
CA VAL A 246 5.82 -25.24 -11.38
C VAL A 246 6.45 -24.40 -12.49
N PHE A 247 7.26 -23.39 -12.15
CA PHE A 247 7.98 -22.57 -13.13
C PHE A 247 8.98 -23.40 -13.94
N GLU A 248 9.80 -24.23 -13.29
CA GLU A 248 10.74 -25.13 -13.97
C GLU A 248 10.00 -26.10 -14.91
N ALA A 249 8.86 -26.65 -14.47
CA ALA A 249 8.03 -27.49 -15.32
C ALA A 249 7.44 -26.73 -16.52
N LEU A 250 6.99 -25.48 -16.35
CA LEU A 250 6.52 -24.62 -17.45
C LEU A 250 7.66 -24.32 -18.44
N GLN A 251 8.88 -23.99 -17.96
CA GLN A 251 10.04 -23.76 -18.81
C GLN A 251 10.41 -25.01 -19.63
N ALA A 252 10.41 -26.19 -19.02
CA ALA A 252 10.66 -27.44 -19.74
C ALA A 252 9.62 -27.72 -20.84
N ASN A 253 8.35 -27.31 -20.66
CA ASN A 253 7.32 -27.40 -21.70
C ASN A 253 7.55 -26.35 -22.80
N LYS A 254 8.06 -25.16 -22.46
CA LYS A 254 8.46 -24.13 -23.43
C LYS A 254 9.62 -24.61 -24.32
N GLU A 255 10.65 -25.23 -23.73
CA GLU A 255 11.78 -25.82 -24.48
C GLU A 255 11.33 -26.92 -25.45
N LYS A 256 10.27 -27.65 -25.10
CA LYS A 256 9.63 -28.65 -25.97
C LYS A 256 8.70 -28.04 -27.04
N GLY A 257 8.58 -26.71 -27.11
CA GLY A 257 7.70 -26.01 -28.04
C GLY A 257 6.21 -26.09 -27.71
N GLN A 258 5.84 -26.57 -26.51
CA GLN A 258 4.44 -26.73 -26.09
C GLN A 258 3.85 -25.42 -25.54
N ILE A 259 4.69 -24.46 -25.18
CA ILE A 259 4.29 -23.13 -24.72
C ILE A 259 5.01 -22.09 -25.57
N LYS A 260 4.25 -21.17 -26.17
CA LYS A 260 4.79 -20.01 -26.89
C LYS A 260 4.80 -18.73 -26.06
N ALA A 261 4.10 -18.72 -24.92
CA ALA A 261 4.01 -17.57 -24.04
C ALA A 261 5.35 -17.24 -23.36
N GLU A 262 5.51 -15.98 -22.97
CA GLU A 262 6.51 -15.58 -22.00
C GLU A 262 6.13 -16.10 -20.62
N ILE A 263 7.11 -16.60 -19.88
CA ILE A 263 6.91 -17.20 -18.57
C ILE A 263 7.83 -16.49 -17.60
N MET A 264 7.26 -15.97 -16.53
CA MET A 264 7.98 -15.22 -15.50
C MET A 264 7.62 -15.75 -14.11
N LEU A 265 8.60 -15.72 -13.20
CA LEU A 265 8.43 -16.10 -11.81
C LEU A 265 8.68 -14.90 -10.90
N VAL A 266 7.75 -14.60 -10.01
CA VAL A 266 7.88 -13.52 -9.04
C VAL A 266 7.65 -14.06 -7.63
N HIS A 267 8.59 -13.80 -6.72
CA HIS A 267 8.47 -14.13 -5.29
C HIS A 267 9.44 -13.30 -4.43
N SER A 268 9.28 -13.32 -3.11
CA SER A 268 10.09 -12.51 -2.18
C SER A 268 11.58 -12.86 -2.09
N ARG A 269 12.02 -14.02 -2.60
CA ARG A 269 13.41 -14.51 -2.48
C ARG A 269 14.36 -14.08 -3.62
N PHE A 270 14.03 -13.00 -4.35
CA PHE A 270 14.95 -12.38 -5.32
C PHE A 270 15.80 -11.31 -4.63
N ARG A 271 17.01 -11.06 -5.15
CA ARG A 271 17.79 -9.89 -4.73
C ARG A 271 17.08 -8.61 -5.17
N ALA A 272 17.34 -7.49 -4.49
CA ALA A 272 16.65 -6.23 -4.76
C ALA A 272 16.74 -5.79 -6.23
N TYR A 273 17.92 -5.93 -6.84
CA TYR A 273 18.13 -5.61 -8.25
C TYR A 273 17.31 -6.50 -9.19
N GLU A 274 17.36 -7.82 -9.01
CA GLU A 274 16.59 -8.79 -9.81
C GLU A 274 15.08 -8.54 -9.68
N ARG A 275 14.61 -8.28 -8.46
CA ARG A 275 13.20 -7.96 -8.20
C ARG A 275 12.76 -6.68 -8.90
N LYS A 276 13.64 -5.67 -8.94
CA LYS A 276 13.37 -4.41 -9.65
C LYS A 276 13.18 -4.67 -11.15
N CYS A 277 14.08 -5.40 -11.80
CA CYS A 277 13.96 -5.73 -13.21
C CYS A 277 12.67 -6.52 -13.52
N LEU A 278 12.30 -7.49 -12.67
CA LEU A 278 11.04 -8.23 -12.84
C LEU A 278 9.80 -7.33 -12.72
N ASN A 279 9.81 -6.38 -11.78
CA ASN A 279 8.71 -5.43 -11.63
C ASN A 279 8.58 -4.49 -12.83
N GLU A 280 9.71 -4.04 -13.41
CA GLU A 280 9.71 -3.20 -14.61
C GLU A 280 9.11 -3.96 -15.82
N GLN A 281 9.42 -5.24 -15.96
CA GLN A 281 8.83 -6.11 -16.99
C GLN A 281 7.31 -6.31 -16.82
N LEU A 282 6.80 -6.35 -15.58
CA LEU A 282 5.36 -6.46 -15.31
C LEU A 282 4.55 -5.24 -15.69
N THR A 283 5.19 -4.07 -15.74
CA THR A 283 4.53 -2.77 -16.00
C THR A 283 4.56 -2.34 -17.47
N GLN A 284 5.25 -3.09 -18.34
CA GLN A 284 5.28 -2.89 -19.80
C GLN A 284 4.14 -3.64 -20.48
#